data_AF-A0A950XAH2-F1
#
_entry.id   AF-A0A950XAH2-F1
#
_cell.length_a   1.000
_cell.length_b   1.000
_cell.length_c   1.000
_cell.angle_alpha   90.00
_cell.angle_beta   90.00
_cell.angle_gamma   90.00
#
_symmetry.space_group_name_H-M   'P 1'
#
loop_
_entity.id
_entity.type
_entity.pdbx_description
1 polymer ?
#
loop_
_entity_poly.entity_id
_entity_poly.type
_entity_poly.pdbx_seq_one_letter_code
_entity_poly.pdbx_strand_id
1 'polypeptide(L)'
;MQRISRKVARREFLSSAMLLSVTVGAGAIRAQVYRYNPEHRRPIDATIHHLQEIAARNTYSGREQKRYDHALTHLSQFAERLHNGYFDKGKLDDAIGNVRSIIDNNPMDDRARATLNRDLAELRHLRSDYLYGYRYPY
;
A
#
# COMPACT_ATOMS: atom_id res chain seq x y z
N MET A 1 -14.55 10.88 76.96
CA MET A 1 -15.76 11.28 76.21
C MET A 1 -15.37 12.31 75.16
N GLN A 2 -15.35 11.90 73.89
CA GLN A 2 -15.04 12.74 72.71
C GLN A 2 -16.25 13.59 72.32
N ARG A 3 -16.05 14.86 71.91
CA ARG A 3 -16.68 15.48 70.71
C ARG A 3 -15.85 16.70 70.26
N ILE A 4 -15.01 16.52 69.23
CA ILE A 4 -14.40 17.63 68.49
C ILE A 4 -15.23 17.84 67.23
N SER A 5 -15.89 19.00 67.17
CA SER A 5 -16.60 19.51 66.00
C SER A 5 -15.58 20.11 65.03
N ARG A 6 -15.50 19.59 63.80
CA ARG A 6 -14.79 20.22 62.68
C ARG A 6 -15.77 20.40 61.53
N LYS A 7 -16.11 21.66 61.25
CA LYS A 7 -16.75 22.08 59.99
C LYS A 7 -15.76 21.79 58.86
N VAL A 8 -16.08 20.83 58.01
CA VAL A 8 -15.31 20.54 56.79
C VAL A 8 -15.73 21.54 55.73
N ALA A 9 -14.78 22.37 55.31
CA ALA A 9 -14.92 23.33 54.23
C ALA A 9 -15.10 22.59 52.90
N ARG A 10 -16.16 22.98 52.17
CA ARG A 10 -16.37 22.63 50.76
C ARG A 10 -15.29 23.31 49.92
N ARG A 11 -14.49 22.53 49.18
CA ARG A 11 -13.80 22.98 47.97
C ARG A 11 -13.96 21.88 46.92
N GLU A 12 -14.98 22.07 46.09
CA GLU A 12 -15.07 21.73 44.66
C GLU A 12 -14.10 20.62 44.18
N PHE A 13 -14.55 19.36 44.28
CA PHE A 13 -14.01 18.29 43.44
C PHE A 13 -14.77 18.33 42.11
N LEU A 14 -14.24 19.13 41.18
CA LEU A 14 -14.76 19.18 39.82
C LEU A 14 -14.48 17.85 39.14
N SER A 15 -15.57 17.10 38.99
CA SER A 15 -15.79 16.07 38.00
C SER A 15 -15.15 16.42 36.67
N SER A 16 -14.32 15.54 36.14
CA SER A 16 -14.13 15.41 34.71
C SER A 16 -13.82 13.95 34.43
N ALA A 17 -14.91 13.21 34.25
CA ALA A 17 -14.89 11.89 33.67
C ALA A 17 -14.11 11.96 32.35
N MET A 18 -13.12 11.10 32.28
CA MET A 18 -12.29 10.81 31.13
C MET A 18 -13.21 10.45 29.95
N LEU A 19 -13.56 11.44 29.12
CA LEU A 19 -14.12 11.18 27.81
C LEU A 19 -12.99 10.61 26.96
N LEU A 20 -12.91 9.28 26.94
CA LEU A 20 -12.30 8.53 25.86
C LEU A 20 -13.07 8.87 24.59
N SER A 21 -12.69 9.97 23.96
CA SER A 21 -13.05 10.28 22.59
C SER A 21 -12.42 9.18 21.73
N VAL A 22 -13.19 8.13 21.48
CA VAL A 22 -12.95 7.26 20.33
C VAL A 22 -13.25 8.12 19.11
N THR A 23 -12.27 8.89 18.70
CA THR A 23 -12.26 9.51 17.38
C THR A 23 -12.09 8.36 16.40
N VAL A 24 -13.21 7.73 16.00
CA VAL A 24 -13.25 6.91 14.80
C VAL A 24 -13.05 7.88 13.64
N GLY A 25 -11.80 8.23 13.38
CA GLY A 25 -11.43 8.89 12.14
C GLY A 25 -11.89 7.98 11.01
N ALA A 26 -12.69 8.51 10.08
CA ALA A 26 -13.17 7.79 8.91
C ALA A 26 -12.05 7.11 8.08
N GLY A 27 -10.78 7.41 8.34
CA GLY A 27 -9.61 6.72 7.78
C GLY A 27 -9.28 5.35 8.41
N ALA A 28 -9.62 5.10 9.69
CA ALA A 28 -9.21 3.89 10.39
C ALA A 28 -9.99 2.64 9.95
N ILE A 29 -11.27 2.79 9.57
CA ILE A 29 -12.10 1.69 9.07
C ILE A 29 -11.72 1.32 7.62
N ARG A 30 -11.31 2.31 6.80
CA ARG A 30 -10.99 2.09 5.38
C ARG A 30 -9.59 1.52 5.15
N ALA A 31 -8.62 1.85 6.01
CA ALA A 31 -7.31 1.23 5.98
C ALA A 31 -7.39 -0.30 6.14
N GLN A 32 -8.35 -0.82 6.93
CA GLN A 32 -8.52 -2.26 7.14
C GLN A 32 -9.00 -3.01 5.88
N VAL A 33 -9.86 -2.40 5.06
CA VAL A 33 -10.40 -3.00 3.82
C VAL A 33 -9.29 -3.21 2.77
N TYR A 34 -8.30 -2.31 2.71
CA TYR A 34 -7.12 -2.47 1.84
C TYR A 34 -6.02 -3.32 2.46
N ARG A 35 -5.90 -3.34 3.79
CA ARG A 35 -4.85 -4.08 4.53
C ARG A 35 -4.90 -5.59 4.30
N TYR A 36 -6.05 -6.14 3.89
CA TYR A 36 -6.25 -7.58 3.76
C TYR A 36 -7.20 -7.97 2.62
N ASN A 37 -7.18 -7.29 1.47
CA ASN A 37 -7.80 -7.84 0.26
C ASN A 37 -6.75 -8.63 -0.54
N PRO A 38 -6.81 -9.98 -0.56
CA PRO A 38 -5.87 -10.81 -1.32
C PRO A 38 -5.85 -10.46 -2.82
N GLU A 39 -6.99 -10.01 -3.37
CA GLU A 39 -7.12 -9.65 -4.78
C GLU A 39 -6.26 -8.44 -5.16
N HIS A 40 -6.00 -7.52 -4.22
CA HIS A 40 -5.14 -6.35 -4.49
C HIS A 40 -3.65 -6.70 -4.45
N ARG A 41 -3.27 -7.76 -3.74
CA ARG A 41 -1.87 -8.20 -3.62
C ARG A 41 -1.44 -9.04 -4.81
N ARG A 42 -2.35 -9.85 -5.35
CA ARG A 42 -2.05 -10.80 -6.43
C ARG A 42 -1.36 -10.16 -7.63
N PRO A 43 -1.80 -9.01 -8.19
CA PRO A 43 -1.11 -8.36 -9.30
C PRO A 43 0.33 -7.97 -8.97
N ILE A 44 0.56 -7.48 -7.74
CA ILE A 44 1.88 -7.00 -7.30
C ILE A 44 2.84 -8.17 -7.14
N ASP A 45 2.42 -9.18 -6.38
CA ASP A 45 3.25 -10.35 -6.07
C ASP A 45 3.56 -11.14 -7.35
N ALA A 46 2.59 -11.29 -8.26
CA ALA A 46 2.80 -11.92 -9.57
C ALA A 46 3.80 -11.13 -10.43
N THR A 47 3.66 -9.80 -10.51
CA THR A 47 4.59 -8.97 -11.29
C THR A 47 6.02 -9.08 -10.74
N ILE A 48 6.20 -9.01 -9.42
CA ILE A 48 7.52 -9.16 -8.79
C ILE A 48 8.12 -10.51 -9.15
N HIS A 49 7.34 -11.59 -9.04
CA HIS A 49 7.79 -12.94 -9.37
C HIS A 49 8.24 -13.06 -10.83
N HIS A 50 7.42 -12.61 -11.79
CA HIS A 50 7.78 -12.69 -13.21
C HIS A 50 8.98 -11.81 -13.56
N LEU A 51 9.10 -10.61 -12.98
CA LEU A 51 10.27 -9.76 -13.19
C LEU A 51 11.56 -10.46 -12.71
N GLN A 52 11.53 -11.08 -11.53
CA GLN A 52 12.66 -11.84 -10.99
C GLN A 52 13.00 -13.04 -11.88
N GLU A 53 11.99 -13.80 -12.29
CA GLU A 53 12.16 -14.98 -13.15
C GLU A 53 12.76 -14.60 -14.52
N ILE A 54 12.23 -13.55 -15.16
CA ILE A 54 12.72 -13.08 -16.46
C ILE A 54 14.14 -12.52 -16.33
N ALA A 55 14.43 -11.76 -15.27
CA ALA A 55 15.77 -11.25 -15.00
C ALA A 55 16.78 -12.38 -14.78
N ALA A 56 16.41 -13.43 -14.03
CA ALA A 56 17.31 -14.55 -13.74
C ALA A 56 17.64 -15.42 -14.96
N ARG A 57 16.72 -15.49 -15.94
CA ARG A 57 16.87 -16.33 -17.14
C ARG A 57 17.66 -15.66 -18.27
N ASN A 58 17.90 -14.37 -18.18
CA ASN A 58 18.49 -13.58 -19.26
C ASN A 58 19.78 -12.89 -18.82
N THR A 59 20.77 -12.83 -19.71
CA THR A 59 21.96 -12.01 -19.48
C THR A 59 21.69 -10.61 -20.02
N TYR A 60 21.40 -9.68 -19.12
CA TYR A 60 21.14 -8.28 -19.44
C TYR A 60 22.40 -7.43 -19.27
N SER A 61 22.52 -6.40 -20.12
CA SER A 61 23.48 -5.32 -19.88
C SER A 61 23.16 -4.58 -18.59
N GLY A 62 24.14 -3.88 -18.02
CA GLY A 62 23.95 -3.13 -16.78
C GLY A 62 22.83 -2.07 -16.86
N ARG A 63 22.50 -1.56 -18.06
CA ARG A 63 21.39 -0.61 -18.24
C ARG A 63 20.02 -1.32 -18.19
N GLU A 64 19.91 -2.47 -18.82
CA GLU A 64 18.68 -3.27 -18.84
C GLU A 64 18.38 -3.84 -17.46
N GLN A 65 19.42 -4.32 -16.76
CA GLN A 65 19.32 -4.81 -15.38
C GLN A 65 18.82 -3.73 -14.44
N LYS A 66 19.35 -2.51 -14.53
CA LYS A 66 18.88 -1.36 -13.73
C LYS A 66 17.39 -1.09 -13.89
N ARG A 67 16.81 -1.30 -15.07
CA ARG A 67 15.37 -1.13 -15.27
C ARG A 67 14.56 -2.16 -14.48
N TYR A 68 14.99 -3.43 -14.46
CA TYR A 68 14.41 -4.46 -13.60
C TYR A 68 14.55 -4.09 -12.12
N ASP A 69 15.74 -3.69 -11.68
CA ASP A 69 15.99 -3.33 -10.28
C ASP A 69 15.10 -2.16 -9.81
N HIS A 70 14.92 -1.15 -10.67
CA HIS A 70 14.02 -0.02 -10.39
C HIS A 70 12.55 -0.43 -10.31
N ALA A 71 12.07 -1.30 -11.21
CA ALA A 71 10.72 -1.82 -11.15
C ALA A 71 10.50 -2.64 -9.87
N LEU A 72 11.41 -3.56 -9.55
CA LEU A 72 11.36 -4.40 -8.35
C LEU A 72 11.39 -3.57 -7.07
N THR A 73 12.22 -2.53 -7.03
CA THR A 73 12.31 -1.63 -5.87
C THR A 73 10.99 -0.90 -5.64
N HIS A 74 10.40 -0.30 -6.67
CA HIS A 74 9.15 0.46 -6.51
C HIS A 74 7.95 -0.45 -6.23
N LEU A 75 7.87 -1.64 -6.85
CA LEU A 75 6.84 -2.62 -6.54
C LEU A 75 6.94 -3.10 -5.10
N SER A 76 8.15 -3.40 -4.61
CA SER A 76 8.37 -3.81 -3.22
C SER A 76 7.98 -2.71 -2.23
N GLN A 77 8.36 -1.47 -2.50
CA GLN A 77 7.98 -0.32 -1.66
C GLN A 77 6.46 -0.09 -1.65
N PHE A 78 5.81 -0.23 -2.80
CA PHE A 78 4.36 -0.16 -2.88
C PHE A 78 3.70 -1.30 -2.10
N ALA A 79 4.17 -2.54 -2.27
CA ALA A 79 3.68 -3.72 -1.56
C ALA A 79 3.79 -3.57 -0.03
N GLU A 80 4.93 -3.08 0.45
CA GLU A 80 5.17 -2.81 1.87
C GLU A 80 4.18 -1.76 2.42
N ARG A 81 4.01 -0.66 1.70
CA ARG A 81 3.05 0.39 2.09
C ARG A 81 1.61 -0.12 2.10
N LEU A 82 1.24 -0.89 1.08
CA LEU A 82 -0.08 -1.49 0.98
C LEU A 82 -0.32 -2.49 2.12
N HIS A 83 0.68 -3.31 2.45
CA HIS A 83 0.63 -4.22 3.60
C HIS A 83 0.41 -3.47 4.92
N ASN A 84 0.98 -2.27 5.04
CA ASN A 84 0.76 -1.38 6.17
C ASN A 84 -0.58 -0.62 6.13
N GLY A 85 -1.44 -0.91 5.14
CA GLY A 85 -2.77 -0.32 4.97
C GLY A 85 -2.76 1.03 4.24
N TYR A 86 -1.64 1.41 3.62
CA TYR A 86 -1.49 2.67 2.89
C TYR A 86 -1.35 2.41 1.38
N PHE A 87 -2.40 2.76 0.63
CA PHE A 87 -2.35 2.70 -0.83
C PHE A 87 -1.58 3.91 -1.38
N ASP A 88 -0.28 3.73 -1.60
CA ASP A 88 0.56 4.77 -2.20
C ASP A 88 0.41 4.80 -3.72
N LYS A 89 -0.53 5.61 -4.21
CA LYS A 89 -0.76 5.80 -5.65
C LYS A 89 0.51 6.24 -6.39
N GLY A 90 1.32 7.12 -5.80
CA GLY A 90 2.54 7.62 -6.45
C GLY A 90 3.52 6.49 -6.70
N LYS A 91 3.72 5.62 -5.71
CA LYS A 91 4.58 4.44 -5.86
C LYS A 91 4.05 3.42 -6.85
N LEU A 92 2.74 3.21 -6.91
CA LEU A 92 2.14 2.36 -7.94
C LEU A 92 2.33 2.94 -9.35
N ASP A 93 2.17 4.25 -9.52
CA ASP A 93 2.42 4.92 -10.81
C ASP A 93 3.88 4.79 -11.25
N ASP A 94 4.83 4.99 -10.32
CA ASP A 94 6.26 4.81 -10.59
C ASP A 94 6.58 3.36 -11.00
N ALA A 95 6.00 2.37 -10.30
CA ALA A 95 6.15 0.96 -10.63
C ALA A 95 5.61 0.63 -12.03
N ILE A 96 4.40 1.10 -12.36
CA ILE A 96 3.78 0.95 -13.69
C ILE A 96 4.67 1.56 -14.77
N GLY A 97 5.24 2.74 -14.52
CA GLY A 97 6.18 3.41 -15.42
C GLY A 97 7.43 2.57 -15.68
N ASN A 98 8.01 2.00 -14.63
CA ASN A 98 9.21 1.17 -14.74
C ASN A 98 8.95 -0.16 -15.47
N VAL A 99 7.84 -0.84 -15.18
CA VAL A 99 7.45 -2.08 -15.90
C VAL A 99 7.24 -1.79 -17.38
N ARG A 100 6.56 -0.70 -17.73
CA ARG A 100 6.42 -0.26 -19.12
C ARG A 100 7.78 0.00 -19.77
N SER A 101 8.69 0.68 -19.07
CA SER A 101 10.03 0.97 -19.57
C SER A 101 10.83 -0.31 -19.88
N ILE A 102 10.68 -1.37 -19.07
CA ILE A 102 11.28 -2.68 -19.34
C ILE A 102 10.73 -3.26 -20.64
N ILE A 103 9.40 -3.30 -20.79
CA ILE A 103 8.73 -3.81 -21.99
C ILE A 103 9.20 -3.04 -23.24
N ASP A 104 9.21 -1.71 -23.16
CA ASP A 104 9.48 -0.85 -24.32
C ASP A 104 10.97 -0.88 -24.73
N ASN A 105 11.90 -1.10 -23.79
CA ASN A 105 13.33 -0.85 -24.02
C ASN A 105 14.27 -2.04 -23.80
N ASN A 106 13.84 -3.14 -23.18
CA ASN A 106 14.69 -4.32 -23.02
C ASN A 106 14.46 -5.34 -24.15
N PRO A 107 15.54 -5.96 -24.67
CA PRO A 107 15.40 -7.13 -25.52
C PRO A 107 14.81 -8.26 -24.67
N MET A 108 13.73 -8.87 -25.13
CA MET A 108 13.10 -10.01 -24.45
C MET A 108 12.29 -10.80 -25.48
N ASP A 109 12.08 -12.09 -25.22
CA ASP A 109 11.23 -12.93 -26.05
C ASP A 109 9.74 -12.52 -25.95
N ASP A 110 8.95 -12.98 -26.92
CA ASP A 110 7.53 -12.64 -27.03
C ASP A 110 6.72 -13.14 -25.83
N ARG A 111 7.13 -14.25 -25.20
CA ARG A 111 6.44 -14.81 -24.04
C ARG A 111 6.65 -13.92 -22.81
N ALA A 112 7.89 -13.52 -22.53
CA ALA A 112 8.23 -12.58 -21.46
C ALA A 112 7.49 -11.25 -21.67
N ARG A 113 7.49 -10.74 -22.90
CA ARG A 113 6.76 -9.51 -23.28
C ARG A 113 5.26 -9.65 -23.04
N ALA A 114 4.64 -10.77 -23.42
CA ALA A 114 3.22 -11.01 -23.21
C ALA A 114 2.88 -11.11 -21.71
N THR A 115 3.71 -11.81 -20.93
CA THR A 115 3.56 -11.90 -19.47
C THR A 115 3.60 -10.51 -18.83
N LEU A 116 4.64 -9.71 -19.11
CA LEU A 116 4.76 -8.37 -18.51
C LEU A 116 3.67 -7.41 -18.98
N ASN A 117 3.16 -7.54 -20.20
CA ASN A 117 2.00 -6.75 -20.65
C ASN A 117 0.72 -7.09 -19.87
N ARG A 118 0.50 -8.37 -19.55
CA ARG A 118 -0.62 -8.78 -18.70
C ARG A 118 -0.47 -8.19 -17.30
N ASP A 119 0.70 -8.34 -16.69
CA ASP A 119 1.01 -7.80 -15.37
C ASP A 119 0.81 -6.27 -15.33
N LEU A 120 1.28 -5.56 -16.36
CA LEU A 120 1.09 -4.11 -16.50
C LEU A 120 -0.40 -3.72 -16.58
N ALA A 121 -1.23 -4.52 -17.25
CA ALA A 121 -2.67 -4.29 -17.31
C ALA A 121 -3.33 -4.49 -15.94
N GLU A 122 -2.98 -5.54 -15.21
CA GLU A 122 -3.48 -5.82 -13.86
C GLU A 122 -3.08 -4.73 -12.86
N LEU A 123 -1.85 -4.22 -12.91
CA LEU A 123 -1.43 -3.08 -12.07
C LEU A 123 -2.22 -1.81 -12.38
N ARG A 124 -2.55 -1.56 -13.66
CA ARG A 124 -3.40 -0.43 -14.06
C ARG A 124 -4.84 -0.61 -13.60
N HIS A 125 -5.34 -1.83 -13.62
CA HIS A 125 -6.66 -2.17 -13.08
C HIS A 125 -6.70 -1.90 -11.58
N LEU A 126 -5.72 -2.41 -10.82
CA LEU A 126 -5.57 -2.13 -9.38
C LEU A 126 -5.57 -0.63 -9.06
N ARG A 127 -4.84 0.17 -9.85
CA ARG A 127 -4.84 1.63 -9.72
C ARG A 127 -6.22 2.23 -9.96
N SER A 128 -6.90 1.75 -10.99
CA SER A 128 -8.24 2.20 -11.38
C SER A 128 -9.27 1.90 -10.30
N ASP A 129 -9.28 0.67 -9.78
CA ASP A 129 -10.18 0.23 -8.71
C ASP A 129 -10.04 1.10 -7.46
N TYR A 130 -8.80 1.43 -7.08
CA TYR A 130 -8.55 2.36 -5.99
C TYR A 130 -9.17 3.75 -6.24
N LEU A 131 -9.00 4.30 -7.45
CA LEU A 131 -9.56 5.60 -7.80
C LEU A 131 -11.09 5.61 -7.82
N TYR A 132 -11.71 4.54 -8.33
CA TYR A 132 -13.17 4.40 -8.33
C TYR A 132 -13.73 4.26 -6.93
N GLY A 133 -13.15 3.39 -6.09
CA GLY A 133 -13.57 3.21 -4.69
C GLY A 133 -13.36 4.46 -3.83
N TYR A 134 -12.41 5.33 -4.19
CA TYR A 134 -12.23 6.63 -3.54
C TYR A 134 -13.24 7.67 -4.02
N ARG A 135 -13.52 7.74 -5.33
CA ARG A 135 -14.39 8.77 -5.93
C ARG A 135 -15.87 8.52 -5.69
N TYR A 136 -16.29 7.27 -5.54
CA TYR A 136 -17.70 6.89 -5.32
C TYR A 136 -17.83 5.93 -4.14
N PRO A 137 -17.81 6.45 -2.90
CA PRO A 137 -18.11 5.65 -1.72
C PRO A 137 -19.62 5.36 -1.69
N TYR A 138 -20.01 4.08 -1.79
CA TYR A 138 -21.38 3.63 -1.54
C TYR A 138 -21.79 3.83 -0.07
#